data_AF-A0A924T2U9-F1
#
_entry.id   AF-A0A924T2U9-F1
#
_cell.length_a   1.000
_cell.length_b   1.000
_cell.length_c   1.000
_cell.angle_alpha   90.00
_cell.angle_beta   90.00
_cell.angle_gamma   90.00
#
_symmetry.space_group_name_H-M   'P 1'
#
loop_
_entity.id
_entity.type
_entity.pdbx_description
1 polymer ?
#
loop_
_entity_poly.entity_id
_entity_poly.type
_entity_poly.pdbx_seq_one_letter_code
_entity_poly.pdbx_strand_id
1 'polypeptide(L)'
;RERATVQAGYQLNADWRFSAGYRHEGRAYNDVYNADINPNVYGGVSSVNQLDLRTSYQLTRQLALALGANNVLDAHAYQSHPYPGRTLFAELRFKL
;
A
#
# COMPACT_ATOMS: atom_id res chain seq x y z
N ARG A 1 -3.13 8.79 18.56
CA ARG A 1 -2.02 8.02 17.94
C ARG A 1 -2.55 6.63 17.65
N GLU A 2 -3.28 6.54 16.54
CA GLU A 2 -3.94 5.35 16.07
C GLU A 2 -3.15 4.77 14.91
N ARG A 3 -3.06 3.45 14.86
CA ARG A 3 -2.48 2.71 13.75
C ARG A 3 -3.37 1.53 13.47
N ALA A 4 -3.74 1.35 12.21
CA ALA A 4 -4.56 0.24 11.78
C ALA A 4 -4.05 -0.28 10.44
N THR A 5 -3.98 -1.59 10.31
CA THR A 5 -3.69 -2.27 9.05
C THR A 5 -4.75 -3.33 8.84
N VAL A 6 -5.41 -3.29 7.68
CA VAL A 6 -6.41 -4.26 7.27
C VAL A 6 -5.96 -4.86 5.96
N GLN A 7 -6.03 -6.18 5.84
CA GLN A 7 -5.76 -6.89 4.59
C GLN A 7 -6.89 -7.87 4.33
N ALA A 8 -7.33 -7.93 3.08
CA ALA A 8 -8.39 -8.82 2.63
C ALA A 8 -7.99 -9.49 1.32
N GLY A 9 -8.33 -10.77 1.19
CA GLY A 9 -8.16 -11.54 -0.03
C GLY A 9 -9.48 -12.20 -0.40
N TYR A 10 -9.78 -12.25 -1.69
CA TYR A 10 -10.98 -12.90 -2.21
C TYR A 10 -10.62 -13.74 -3.43
N GLN A 11 -11.04 -15.01 -3.39
CA GLN A 11 -10.92 -15.91 -4.53
C GLN A 11 -12.27 -15.96 -5.25
N LEU A 12 -12.35 -15.31 -6.41
CA LEU A 12 -13.59 -15.22 -7.19
C LEU A 12 -13.97 -16.58 -7.80
N ASN A 13 -12.98 -17.34 -8.28
CA ASN A 13 -13.13 -18.70 -8.78
C ASN A 13 -11.80 -19.47 -8.68
N ALA A 14 -11.68 -20.64 -9.31
CA ALA A 14 -10.46 -21.45 -9.26
C ALA A 14 -9.20 -20.70 -9.76
N ASP A 15 -9.37 -19.77 -10.69
CA ASP A 15 -8.28 -19.16 -11.46
C ASP A 15 -8.00 -17.70 -11.07
N TRP A 16 -8.98 -17.00 -10.49
CA TRP A 16 -8.90 -15.56 -10.25
C TRP A 16 -8.95 -15.22 -8.75
N ARG A 17 -7.94 -14.46 -8.29
CA ARG A 17 -7.86 -13.92 -6.93
C ARG A 17 -7.64 -12.42 -6.93
N PHE A 18 -8.23 -11.75 -5.95
CA PHE A 18 -8.04 -10.35 -5.63
C PHE A 18 -7.53 -10.21 -4.19
N SER A 19 -6.76 -9.16 -3.94
CA SER A 19 -6.38 -8.77 -2.59
C SER A 19 -6.28 -7.26 -2.47
N ALA A 20 -6.66 -6.75 -1.31
CA ALA A 20 -6.55 -5.35 -0.95
C ALA A 20 -5.86 -5.23 0.42
N GLY A 21 -5.02 -4.22 0.58
CA GLY A 21 -4.40 -3.84 1.84
C GLY A 21 -4.62 -2.36 2.10
N TYR A 22 -5.05 -2.01 3.31
CA TYR A 22 -5.20 -0.63 3.74
C TYR A 22 -4.40 -0.39 5.01
N ARG A 23 -3.57 0.66 4.99
CA ARG A 23 -2.76 1.10 6.14
C ARG A 23 -3.14 2.52 6.52
N HIS A 24 -3.48 2.70 7.79
CA HIS A 24 -3.71 3.99 8.43
C HIS A 24 -2.71 4.22 9.56
N GLU A 25 -2.08 5.38 9.55
CA GLU A 25 -1.29 5.91 10.65
C GLU A 25 -1.75 7.33 10.96
N GLY A 26 -2.26 7.54 12.17
CA GLY A 26 -2.70 8.84 12.64
C GLY A 26 -1.54 9.80 12.92
N ARG A 27 -1.85 10.96 13.50
CA ARG A 27 -0.87 12.01 13.76
C ARG A 27 0.32 11.49 14.59
N ALA A 28 1.52 11.83 14.13
CA ALA A 28 2.78 11.73 14.87
C ALA A 28 3.52 13.07 14.81
N TYR A 29 4.58 13.17 15.59
CA TYR A 29 5.38 14.39 15.79
C TYR A 29 6.87 14.04 15.71
N ASN A 30 7.66 15.01 15.24
CA ASN A 30 9.10 14.95 15.06
C ASN A 30 9.86 15.11 16.39
N ASP A 31 9.29 15.88 17.32
CA ASP A 31 9.91 16.22 18.60
C ASP A 31 9.07 15.73 19.79
N VAL A 32 9.73 15.66 20.96
CA VAL A 32 9.11 15.21 22.22
C VAL A 32 8.13 16.23 22.81
N TYR A 33 8.18 17.48 22.36
CA TYR A 33 7.29 18.55 22.78
C TYR A 33 6.01 18.59 21.94
N ASN A 34 5.92 17.77 20.88
CA ASN A 34 4.85 17.73 19.90
C ASN A 34 4.52 19.11 19.30
N ALA A 35 5.55 19.94 19.08
CA ALA A 35 5.38 21.34 18.68
C ALA A 35 5.16 21.54 17.17
N ASP A 36 5.20 20.48 16.37
CA ASP A 36 5.05 20.57 14.91
C ASP A 36 3.70 21.16 14.48
N ILE A 37 3.76 22.31 13.81
CA ILE A 37 2.58 22.99 13.28
C ILE A 37 2.27 22.51 11.85
N ASN A 38 3.31 22.19 11.06
CA ASN A 38 3.17 21.75 9.67
C ASN A 38 3.76 20.34 9.45
N PRO A 39 2.95 19.27 9.54
CA PRO A 39 3.41 17.88 9.39
C PRO A 39 3.54 17.36 7.95
N ASN A 40 2.97 18.07 6.96
CA ASN A 40 2.76 17.54 5.61
C ASN A 40 3.83 18.06 4.63
N VAL A 41 5.09 18.04 5.05
CA VAL A 41 6.24 18.57 4.30
C VAL A 41 7.45 17.66 4.42
N TYR A 42 8.42 17.83 3.53
CA TYR A 42 9.75 17.21 3.66
C TYR A 42 10.39 17.58 5.00
N GLY A 43 11.02 16.62 5.66
CA GLY A 43 11.52 16.76 7.04
C GLY A 43 10.46 16.60 8.13
N GLY A 44 9.17 16.55 7.77
CA GLY A 44 8.06 16.35 8.69
C GLY A 44 7.59 14.90 8.82
N VAL A 45 6.60 14.68 9.69
CA VAL A 45 5.91 13.40 9.86
C VAL A 45 4.41 13.59 9.67
N SER A 46 3.89 13.06 8.57
CA SER A 46 2.48 13.12 8.20
C SER A 46 1.69 11.94 8.77
N SER A 47 0.36 12.08 8.83
CA SER A 47 -0.51 10.90 8.86
C SER A 47 -0.40 10.14 7.54
N VAL A 48 -0.56 8.81 7.57
CA VAL A 48 -0.46 7.94 6.40
C VAL A 48 -1.79 7.25 6.16
N ASN A 49 -2.27 7.28 4.92
CA ASN A 49 -3.43 6.50 4.46
C ASN A 49 -3.09 5.91 3.10
N GLN A 50 -2.80 4.62 3.04
CA GLN A 50 -2.39 3.97 1.80
C GLN A 50 -3.26 2.74 1.53
N LEU A 51 -3.70 2.64 0.27
CA LEU A 51 -4.46 1.51 -0.25
C LEU A 51 -3.63 0.82 -1.32
N ASP A 52 -3.43 -0.48 -1.15
CA ASP A 52 -2.72 -1.34 -2.08
C ASP A 52 -3.71 -2.36 -2.65
N LEU A 53 -3.65 -2.59 -3.97
CA LEU A 53 -4.52 -3.52 -4.67
C LEU A 53 -3.68 -4.49 -5.51
N ARG A 54 -4.07 -5.76 -5.52
CA ARG A 54 -3.47 -6.78 -6.37
C ARG A 54 -4.53 -7.74 -6.89
N THR A 55 -4.37 -8.17 -8.13
CA THR A 55 -5.14 -9.22 -8.77
C THR A 55 -4.20 -10.25 -9.38
N SER A 56 -4.59 -11.52 -9.37
CA SER A 56 -3.83 -12.58 -10.03
C SER A 56 -4.77 -13.54 -10.75
N TYR A 57 -4.35 -13.98 -11.93
CA TYR A 57 -5.10 -14.87 -12.80
C TYR A 57 -4.23 -16.05 -13.26
N GLN A 58 -4.79 -17.26 -13.20
CA GLN A 58 -4.15 -18.48 -13.69
C GLN A 58 -4.40 -18.60 -15.21
N LEU A 59 -3.35 -18.34 -16.00
CA LEU A 59 -3.43 -18.38 -17.47
C LEU A 59 -3.46 -19.82 -18.00
N THR A 60 -2.65 -20.70 -17.41
CA THR A 60 -2.60 -22.15 -17.69
C THR A 60 -2.30 -22.90 -16.39
N ARG A 61 -2.27 -24.25 -16.39
CA ARG A 61 -1.90 -25.01 -15.18
C ARG A 61 -0.50 -24.68 -14.65
N GLN A 62 0.42 -24.27 -15.52
CA GLN A 62 1.78 -23.89 -15.14
C GLN A 62 1.99 -22.38 -15.00
N LEU A 63 1.18 -21.54 -15.66
CA LEU A 63 1.44 -20.10 -15.78
C LEU A 63 0.39 -19.24 -15.06
N ALA A 64 0.85 -18.30 -14.23
CA ALA A 64 0.01 -17.30 -13.59
C ALA A 64 0.56 -15.88 -13.83
N LEU A 65 -0.34 -14.92 -14.01
CA LEU A 65 -0.05 -13.49 -14.10
C LEU A 65 -0.64 -12.79 -12.87
N ALA A 66 0.09 -11.84 -12.31
CA ALA A 66 -0.44 -10.92 -11.32
C ALA A 66 -0.11 -9.48 -11.70
N LEU A 67 -1.04 -8.59 -11.39
CA LEU A 67 -0.93 -7.15 -11.58
C LEU A 67 -1.33 -6.48 -10.27
N GLY A 68 -0.72 -5.35 -9.97
CA GLY A 68 -1.13 -4.58 -8.81
C GLY A 68 -0.55 -3.19 -8.77
N ALA A 69 -0.99 -2.46 -7.75
CA ALA A 69 -0.64 -1.09 -7.53
C ALA A 69 -0.55 -0.84 -6.02
N ASN A 70 0.55 -0.25 -5.58
CA ASN A 70 0.72 0.25 -4.23
C ASN A 70 0.37 1.74 -4.19
N ASN A 71 -0.19 2.21 -3.07
CA ASN A 71 -0.65 3.58 -2.89
C ASN A 71 -1.54 4.05 -4.06
N VAL A 72 -2.60 3.29 -4.36
CA VAL A 72 -3.49 3.51 -5.52
C VAL A 72 -4.08 4.92 -5.55
N LEU A 73 -4.34 5.49 -4.36
CA LEU A 73 -4.92 6.82 -4.18
C LEU A 73 -3.89 7.95 -4.34
N ASP A 74 -2.60 7.64 -4.57
CA ASP A 74 -1.51 8.63 -4.67
C ASP A 74 -1.40 9.53 -3.44
N ALA A 75 -1.64 8.99 -2.25
CA ALA A 75 -1.58 9.77 -1.04
C ALA A 75 -0.13 10.21 -0.78
N HIS A 76 0.08 11.52 -0.71
CA HIS A 76 1.36 12.12 -0.35
C HIS A 76 1.50 12.11 1.18
N ALA A 77 2.59 11.53 1.67
CA ALA A 77 2.91 11.51 3.09
C ALA A 77 4.43 11.59 3.29
N TYR A 78 4.84 12.02 4.47
CA TYR A 78 6.24 12.21 4.83
C TYR A 78 6.56 11.52 6.15
N GLN A 79 7.76 10.97 6.25
CA GLN A 79 8.40 10.58 7.51
C GLN A 79 9.88 10.92 7.38
N SER A 80 10.24 12.17 7.68
CA SER A 80 11.52 12.80 7.34
C SER A 80 11.76 12.92 5.82
N HIS A 81 11.58 11.84 5.07
CA HIS A 81 11.57 11.80 3.61
C HIS A 81 10.17 11.47 3.06
N PRO A 82 9.91 11.70 1.75
CA PRO A 82 8.64 11.32 1.13
C PRO A 82 8.44 9.81 1.20
N TYR A 83 7.21 9.39 1.44
CA TYR A 83 6.79 8.03 1.15
C TYR A 83 6.77 7.79 -0.36
N PRO A 84 6.93 6.54 -0.83
CA PRO A 84 6.75 6.22 -2.23
C PRO A 84 5.37 6.65 -2.74
N GLY A 85 5.36 7.28 -3.91
CA GLY A 85 4.12 7.58 -4.65
C GLY A 85 3.47 6.32 -5.21
N ARG A 86 2.38 6.48 -5.97
CA ARG A 86 1.72 5.35 -6.62
C ARG A 86 2.71 4.56 -7.46
N THR A 87 2.78 3.25 -7.21
CA THR A 87 3.69 2.34 -7.91
C THR A 87 2.89 1.20 -8.51
N LEU A 88 3.10 0.91 -9.80
CA LEU A 88 2.48 -0.21 -10.50
C LEU A 88 3.48 -1.36 -10.62
N PHE A 89 2.98 -2.60 -10.57
CA PHE A 89 3.81 -3.79 -10.77
C PHE A 89 3.06 -4.88 -11.54
N ALA A 90 3.84 -5.74 -12.18
CA ALA A 90 3.38 -6.95 -12.85
C ALA A 90 4.33 -8.11 -12.51
N GLU A 91 3.77 -9.31 -12.37
CA GLU A 91 4.51 -10.52 -12.01
C GLU A 91 4.01 -11.69 -12.85
N LEU A 92 4.93 -12.45 -13.44
CA LEU A 92 4.65 -13.72 -14.08
C LEU A 92 5.27 -14.85 -13.27
N ARG A 93 4.50 -15.89 -13.00
CA ARG A 93 4.95 -17.06 -12.26
C ARG A 93 4.71 -18.32 -13.08
N PHE A 94 5.78 -19.08 -13.31
CA PHE A 94 5.75 -20.38 -13.95
C PHE A 94 6.04 -21.48 -12.93
N LYS A 95 5.30 -22.60 -13.00
CA LYS A 95 5.49 -23.79 -12.17
C LYS A 95 5.85 -24.97 -13.07
N LEU A 96 6.98 -25.61 -12.78
CA LEU A 96 7.47 -26.82 -13.46
C LEU A 96 6.65 -28.05 -13.08
#